data_AF-A0A1E7EVZ0-F1
#
_entry.id   AF-A0A1E7EVZ0-F1
#
_cell.length_a   1.000
_cell.length_b   1.000
_cell.length_c   1.000
_cell.angle_alpha   90.00
_cell.angle_beta   90.00
_cell.angle_gamma   90.00
#
_symmetry.space_group_name_H-M   'P 1'
#
loop_
_entity.id
_entity.type
_entity.pdbx_description
1 polymer ?
#
loop_
_entity_poly.entity_id
_entity_poly.type
_entity_poly.pdbx_seq_one_letter_code
_entity_poly.pdbx_strand_id
1 'polypeptide(L)'
;MSEKDYRSKRVLVIGGSVSGNEIISILAENGECENVVHSVRKMPYQVQKFTKSDNTSFDDKVFIRASVWATKIVPDSLAAKGLKMKVLENWPEQCTLDVEGCSVGVTPDVRKCGLTISKSYVDDVQNGLFQVKQEVASVNGKIVTFADKTKEEFDVIICATGYELDMSFLPESVQAKIQVSHPVSGKKVLTLYKNTLVPELDTLAFCGVVNSVGPYFPLAEMQARYISAIWSAKIPRPSVSALQSGADAATEKRLDDSSVLNQFEVATVINEYLGDELGVTPSYAAAMWEPKKYLLGPVYSCFYRINGKAPDGDEAVAEMCRKRFEKLIASSSQGLKDEEKVTG
;
A
#
# COMPACT_ATOMS: atom_id res chain seq x y z
N MET A 1 -26.29 6.91 0.02
CA MET A 1 -26.84 5.83 -0.80
C MET A 1 -26.57 4.53 -0.09
N SER A 2 -27.56 3.64 0.00
CA SER A 2 -27.42 2.29 0.55
C SER A 2 -27.32 1.27 -0.58
N GLU A 3 -26.87 0.06 -0.30
CA GLU A 3 -26.83 -1.05 -1.26
C GLU A 3 -28.21 -1.32 -1.92
N LYS A 4 -29.29 -1.05 -1.18
CA LYS A 4 -30.67 -1.19 -1.68
C LYS A 4 -31.01 -0.21 -2.81
N ASP A 5 -30.27 0.88 -2.96
CA ASP A 5 -30.47 1.85 -4.05
C ASP A 5 -30.05 1.26 -5.42
N TYR A 6 -29.39 0.09 -5.43
CA TYR A 6 -28.91 -0.60 -6.63
C TYR A 6 -29.74 -1.83 -7.02
N ARG A 7 -30.78 -2.17 -6.25
CA ARG A 7 -31.67 -3.31 -6.54
C ARG A 7 -32.23 -3.21 -7.96
N SER A 8 -32.14 -4.31 -8.69
CA SER A 8 -32.62 -4.45 -10.08
C SER A 8 -32.02 -3.43 -11.07
N LYS A 9 -30.83 -2.88 -10.78
CA LYS A 9 -30.08 -2.03 -11.72
C LYS A 9 -28.93 -2.80 -12.33
N ARG A 10 -28.53 -2.40 -13.54
CA ARG A 10 -27.27 -2.83 -14.17
C ARG A 10 -26.17 -1.84 -13.74
N VAL A 11 -25.19 -2.32 -12.99
CA VAL A 11 -24.18 -1.46 -12.35
C VAL A 11 -22.80 -1.75 -12.92
N LEU A 12 -22.10 -0.69 -13.34
CA LEU A 12 -20.70 -0.73 -13.74
C LEU A 12 -19.85 -0.07 -12.66
N VAL A 13 -18.86 -0.79 -12.12
CA VAL A 13 -17.81 -0.21 -11.27
C VAL A 13 -16.55 -0.06 -12.09
N ILE A 14 -15.87 1.09 -12.01
CA ILE A 14 -14.62 1.37 -12.73
C ILE A 14 -13.50 1.60 -11.72
N GLY A 15 -12.44 0.79 -11.78
CA GLY A 15 -11.21 0.99 -11.00
C GLY A 15 -10.80 -0.23 -10.17
N GLY A 16 -9.78 -0.95 -10.61
CA GLY A 16 -9.30 -2.18 -9.94
C GLY A 16 -8.35 -1.94 -8.76
N SER A 17 -8.68 -1.02 -7.85
CA SER A 17 -7.96 -0.87 -6.57
C SER A 17 -8.89 -1.24 -5.41
N VAL A 18 -8.45 -1.03 -4.16
CA VAL A 18 -9.16 -1.48 -2.96
C VAL A 18 -10.63 -1.05 -2.96
N SER A 19 -10.91 0.24 -3.17
CA SER A 19 -12.31 0.73 -3.14
C SER A 19 -13.19 0.12 -4.23
N GLY A 20 -12.69 -0.02 -5.46
CA GLY A 20 -13.49 -0.64 -6.53
C GLY A 20 -13.75 -2.12 -6.27
N ASN A 21 -12.74 -2.83 -5.76
CA ASN A 21 -12.86 -4.23 -5.35
C ASN A 21 -13.84 -4.43 -4.18
N GLU A 22 -13.85 -3.54 -3.19
CA GLU A 22 -14.81 -3.63 -2.09
C GLU A 22 -16.23 -3.27 -2.55
N ILE A 23 -16.38 -2.19 -3.33
CA ILE A 23 -17.69 -1.77 -3.85
C ILE A 23 -18.32 -2.88 -4.69
N ILE A 24 -17.56 -3.49 -5.61
CA ILE A 24 -18.09 -4.56 -6.47
C ILE A 24 -18.49 -5.79 -5.65
N SER A 25 -17.65 -6.26 -4.71
CA SER A 25 -17.99 -7.42 -3.88
C SER A 25 -19.24 -7.15 -3.03
N ILE A 26 -19.35 -5.95 -2.43
CA ILE A 26 -20.54 -5.57 -1.65
C ILE A 26 -21.80 -5.56 -2.53
N LEU A 27 -21.74 -4.97 -3.73
CA LEU A 27 -22.88 -4.92 -4.64
C LEU A 27 -23.28 -6.29 -5.18
N ALA A 28 -22.30 -7.16 -5.42
CA ALA A 28 -22.52 -8.52 -5.88
C ALA A 28 -23.13 -9.41 -4.79
N GLU A 29 -22.67 -9.28 -3.54
CA GLU A 29 -23.19 -10.03 -2.40
C GLU A 29 -24.58 -9.53 -1.94
N ASN A 30 -24.78 -8.22 -1.86
CA ASN A 30 -25.90 -7.63 -1.12
C ASN A 30 -26.76 -6.63 -1.92
N GLY A 31 -26.31 -6.21 -3.11
CA GLY A 31 -26.97 -5.14 -3.87
C GLY A 31 -28.25 -5.57 -4.60
N GLU A 32 -28.49 -6.88 -4.75
CA GLU A 32 -29.63 -7.44 -5.52
C GLU A 32 -29.76 -6.80 -6.92
N CYS A 33 -28.60 -6.49 -7.52
CA CYS A 33 -28.49 -5.87 -8.84
C CYS A 33 -28.99 -6.83 -9.93
N GLU A 34 -29.45 -6.29 -11.05
CA GLU A 34 -29.77 -7.11 -12.23
C GLU A 34 -28.48 -7.70 -12.85
N ASN A 35 -27.43 -6.87 -12.91
CA ASN A 35 -26.09 -7.27 -13.32
C ASN A 35 -25.07 -6.35 -12.67
N VAL A 36 -23.87 -6.88 -12.38
CA VAL A 36 -22.75 -6.10 -11.88
C VAL A 36 -21.50 -6.42 -12.70
N VAL A 37 -20.85 -5.39 -13.22
CA VAL A 37 -19.64 -5.51 -14.04
C VAL A 37 -18.54 -4.64 -13.43
N HIS A 38 -17.34 -5.18 -13.34
CA HIS A 38 -16.15 -4.48 -12.91
C HIS A 38 -15.24 -4.21 -14.10
N SER A 39 -15.01 -2.94 -14.44
CA SER A 39 -14.04 -2.54 -15.45
C SER A 39 -12.69 -2.25 -14.82
N VAL A 40 -11.67 -2.98 -15.24
CA VAL A 40 -10.29 -2.81 -14.78
C VAL A 40 -9.34 -2.70 -15.98
N ARG A 41 -8.43 -1.72 -15.94
CA ARG A 41 -7.38 -1.56 -16.96
C ARG A 41 -6.33 -2.66 -16.90
N LYS A 42 -5.92 -2.98 -15.68
CA LYS A 42 -4.91 -3.98 -15.36
C LYS A 42 -5.39 -4.72 -14.13
N MET A 43 -5.46 -6.04 -14.18
CA MET A 43 -5.85 -6.84 -13.03
C MET A 43 -4.70 -6.87 -12.02
N PRO A 44 -4.83 -6.27 -10.82
CA PRO A 44 -3.84 -6.43 -9.77
C PRO A 44 -3.84 -7.86 -9.24
N TYR A 45 -2.74 -8.26 -8.62
CA TYR A 45 -2.73 -9.47 -7.81
C TYR A 45 -3.72 -9.31 -6.65
N GLN A 46 -4.63 -10.26 -6.52
CA GLN A 46 -5.62 -10.31 -5.45
C GLN A 46 -5.01 -11.01 -4.24
N VAL A 47 -5.05 -10.37 -3.09
CA VAL A 47 -4.61 -10.98 -1.83
C VAL A 47 -5.72 -10.87 -0.78
N GLN A 48 -5.95 -11.94 -0.04
CA GLN A 48 -6.84 -11.89 1.12
C GLN A 48 -6.10 -11.35 2.33
N LYS A 49 -6.85 -10.71 3.25
CA LYS A 49 -6.26 -10.17 4.49
C LYS A 49 -5.56 -11.24 5.31
N PHE A 50 -6.07 -12.46 5.28
CA PHE A 50 -5.50 -13.63 5.92
C PHE A 50 -5.25 -14.71 4.87
N THR A 51 -4.17 -15.46 5.03
CA THR A 51 -3.86 -16.66 4.23
C THR A 51 -4.84 -17.78 4.55
N LYS A 52 -5.22 -18.57 3.53
CA LYS A 52 -6.08 -19.75 3.73
C LYS A 52 -5.33 -20.88 4.47
N SER A 53 -4.00 -20.95 4.35
CA SER A 53 -3.17 -22.04 4.90
C SER A 53 -2.96 -21.96 6.42
N ASP A 54 -2.46 -20.82 6.90
CA ASP A 54 -2.00 -20.66 8.29
C ASP A 54 -2.69 -19.51 9.04
N ASN A 55 -3.71 -18.88 8.43
CA ASN A 55 -4.46 -17.75 8.98
C ASN A 55 -3.58 -16.58 9.44
N THR A 56 -2.41 -16.42 8.83
CA THR A 56 -1.52 -15.29 9.07
C THR A 56 -1.97 -14.09 8.26
N SER A 57 -1.84 -12.89 8.82
CA SER A 57 -2.22 -11.68 8.10
C SER A 57 -1.24 -11.37 6.96
N PHE A 58 -1.75 -10.76 5.88
CA PHE A 58 -0.93 -10.20 4.80
C PHE A 58 0.17 -9.29 5.34
N ASP A 59 -0.16 -8.48 6.36
CA ASP A 59 0.76 -7.51 6.94
C ASP A 59 1.95 -8.21 7.61
N ASP A 60 1.68 -9.26 8.38
CA ASP A 60 2.72 -10.02 9.08
C ASP A 60 3.65 -10.75 8.11
N LYS A 61 3.12 -11.21 6.98
CA LYS A 61 3.94 -11.83 5.93
C LYS A 61 4.80 -10.77 5.24
N VAL A 62 4.23 -9.63 4.83
CA VAL A 62 4.89 -8.71 3.87
C VAL A 62 5.76 -7.63 4.55
N PHE A 63 5.30 -7.08 5.68
CA PHE A 63 5.96 -5.95 6.34
C PHE A 63 6.98 -6.41 7.39
N ILE A 64 8.03 -7.07 6.90
CA ILE A 64 9.18 -7.52 7.68
C ILE A 64 10.41 -6.65 7.38
N ARG A 65 11.37 -6.58 8.29
CA ARG A 65 12.55 -5.72 8.11
C ARG A 65 13.46 -6.19 6.96
N ALA A 66 13.51 -7.50 6.69
CA ALA A 66 14.25 -8.07 5.57
C ALA A 66 13.77 -7.56 4.20
N SER A 67 12.47 -7.30 4.02
CA SER A 67 11.97 -6.75 2.76
C SER A 67 12.38 -5.29 2.59
N VAL A 68 12.38 -4.51 3.68
CA VAL A 68 12.93 -3.15 3.69
C VAL A 68 14.40 -3.15 3.30
N TRP A 69 15.21 -4.05 3.86
CA TRP A 69 16.63 -4.12 3.52
C TRP A 69 16.85 -4.57 2.08
N ALA A 70 16.04 -5.50 1.58
CA ALA A 70 16.09 -5.92 0.18
C ALA A 70 15.88 -4.73 -0.76
N THR A 71 14.96 -3.80 -0.45
CA THR A 71 14.76 -2.59 -1.29
C THR A 71 15.96 -1.65 -1.35
N LYS A 72 16.93 -1.77 -0.42
CA LYS A 72 18.14 -0.93 -0.41
C LYS A 72 19.29 -1.54 -1.20
N ILE A 73 19.30 -2.86 -1.40
CA ILE A 73 20.47 -3.60 -1.91
C ILE A 73 20.18 -4.44 -3.16
N VAL A 74 18.91 -4.77 -3.40
CA VAL A 74 18.48 -5.65 -4.49
C VAL A 74 17.92 -4.80 -5.62
N PRO A 75 18.29 -5.06 -6.89
CA PRO A 75 17.66 -4.39 -8.04
C PRO A 75 16.13 -4.58 -8.05
N ASP A 76 15.40 -3.53 -8.42
CA ASP A 76 13.92 -3.52 -8.41
C ASP A 76 13.28 -4.68 -9.15
N SER A 77 13.89 -5.13 -10.25
CA SER A 77 13.40 -6.28 -11.04
C SER A 77 13.45 -7.59 -10.25
N LEU A 78 14.48 -7.79 -9.41
CA LEU A 78 14.61 -8.97 -8.57
C LEU A 78 13.74 -8.86 -7.32
N ALA A 79 13.64 -7.67 -6.72
CA ALA A 79 12.70 -7.41 -5.63
C ALA A 79 11.24 -7.69 -6.05
N ALA A 80 10.84 -7.26 -7.25
CA ALA A 80 9.53 -7.54 -7.81
C ALA A 80 9.27 -9.03 -8.06
N LYS A 81 10.27 -9.78 -8.54
CA LYS A 81 10.17 -11.25 -8.66
C LYS A 81 9.97 -11.91 -7.29
N GLY A 82 10.73 -11.50 -6.28
CA GLY A 82 10.58 -11.99 -4.91
C GLY A 82 9.20 -11.70 -4.34
N LEU A 83 8.69 -10.49 -4.53
CA LEU A 83 7.34 -10.11 -4.13
C LEU A 83 6.28 -11.00 -4.81
N LYS A 84 6.38 -11.20 -6.13
CA LYS A 84 5.48 -12.10 -6.86
C LYS A 84 5.52 -13.52 -6.31
N MET A 85 6.71 -14.08 -6.13
CA MET A 85 6.87 -15.44 -5.60
C MET A 85 6.18 -15.58 -4.25
N LYS A 86 6.42 -14.62 -3.34
CA LYS A 86 5.79 -14.60 -2.02
C LYS A 86 4.27 -14.48 -2.09
N VAL A 87 3.75 -13.67 -3.00
CA VAL A 87 2.31 -13.54 -3.23
C VAL A 87 1.73 -14.87 -3.70
N LEU A 88 2.31 -15.49 -4.71
CA LEU A 88 1.78 -16.74 -5.28
C LEU A 88 1.94 -17.94 -4.34
N GLU A 89 2.94 -17.92 -3.46
CA GLU A 89 3.11 -18.93 -2.41
C GLU A 89 1.96 -18.89 -1.39
N ASN A 90 1.46 -17.70 -1.05
CA ASN A 90 0.44 -17.50 -0.02
C ASN A 90 -0.99 -17.33 -0.58
N TRP A 91 -1.10 -16.87 -1.83
CA TRP A 91 -2.35 -16.60 -2.56
C TRP A 91 -2.21 -17.09 -4.02
N PRO A 92 -2.18 -18.42 -4.24
CA PRO A 92 -1.96 -19.00 -5.57
C PRO A 92 -3.12 -18.74 -6.54
N GLU A 93 -4.34 -18.62 -6.02
CA GLU A 93 -5.55 -18.35 -6.79
C GLU A 93 -5.58 -16.89 -7.22
N GLN A 94 -5.59 -16.64 -8.53
CA GLN A 94 -5.58 -15.30 -9.12
C GLN A 94 -6.55 -15.25 -10.31
N CYS A 95 -7.01 -14.05 -10.65
CA CYS A 95 -7.83 -13.86 -11.84
C CYS A 95 -6.99 -14.05 -13.12
N THR A 96 -7.32 -15.09 -13.89
CA THR A 96 -6.72 -15.38 -15.20
C THR A 96 -7.75 -15.20 -16.32
N LEU A 97 -7.32 -15.32 -17.57
CA LEU A 97 -8.21 -15.29 -18.73
C LEU A 97 -9.02 -16.58 -18.91
N ASP A 98 -8.67 -17.64 -18.17
CA ASP A 98 -9.38 -18.92 -18.20
C ASP A 98 -10.61 -18.92 -17.28
N VAL A 99 -10.73 -17.90 -16.41
CA VAL A 99 -11.89 -17.73 -15.53
C VAL A 99 -13.05 -17.18 -16.35
N GLU A 100 -14.17 -17.90 -16.37
CA GLU A 100 -15.38 -17.46 -17.07
C GLU A 100 -15.85 -16.09 -16.53
N GLY A 101 -16.27 -15.21 -17.44
CA GLY A 101 -16.67 -13.84 -17.07
C GLY A 101 -15.51 -12.90 -16.74
N CYS A 102 -14.24 -13.33 -16.86
CA CYS A 102 -13.06 -12.49 -16.63
C CYS A 102 -12.29 -12.23 -17.93
N SER A 103 -12.44 -11.04 -18.51
CA SER A 103 -11.72 -10.67 -19.74
C SER A 103 -10.36 -10.00 -19.48
N VAL A 104 -9.90 -9.94 -18.22
CA VAL A 104 -8.65 -9.27 -17.81
C VAL A 104 -7.90 -10.12 -16.81
N GLY A 105 -6.82 -10.78 -17.25
CA GLY A 105 -5.95 -11.57 -16.40
C GLY A 105 -4.81 -10.76 -15.77
N VAL A 106 -4.25 -11.27 -14.66
CA VAL A 106 -3.02 -10.71 -14.06
C VAL A 106 -1.84 -10.80 -15.03
N THR A 107 -1.02 -9.76 -15.08
CA THR A 107 0.24 -9.80 -15.84
C THR A 107 1.35 -10.44 -15.00
N PRO A 108 2.32 -11.16 -15.60
CA PRO A 108 3.41 -11.78 -14.85
C PRO A 108 4.33 -10.82 -14.09
N ASP A 109 4.36 -9.53 -14.44
CA ASP A 109 5.17 -8.52 -13.77
C ASP A 109 4.30 -7.71 -12.79
N VAL A 110 4.45 -7.97 -11.49
CA VAL A 110 3.72 -7.28 -10.42
C VAL A 110 3.92 -5.76 -10.45
N ARG A 111 5.02 -5.27 -11.01
CA ARG A 111 5.26 -3.82 -11.18
C ARG A 111 4.29 -3.18 -12.16
N LYS A 112 3.71 -3.95 -13.08
CA LYS A 112 2.80 -3.40 -14.10
C LYS A 112 1.37 -3.28 -13.61
N CYS A 113 0.93 -4.13 -12.68
CA CYS A 113 -0.46 -4.19 -12.21
C CYS A 113 -0.66 -3.98 -10.69
N GLY A 114 0.39 -4.15 -9.88
CA GLY A 114 0.32 -3.98 -8.43
C GLY A 114 -0.43 -5.12 -7.73
N LEU A 115 -0.84 -4.84 -6.49
CA LEU A 115 -1.60 -5.75 -5.65
C LEU A 115 -2.77 -5.01 -5.03
N THR A 116 -3.84 -5.73 -4.71
CA THR A 116 -4.98 -5.19 -3.97
C THR A 116 -5.46 -6.21 -2.95
N ILE A 117 -5.88 -5.72 -1.79
CA ILE A 117 -6.43 -6.56 -0.75
C ILE A 117 -7.95 -6.63 -0.95
N SER A 118 -8.49 -7.84 -0.96
CA SER A 118 -9.92 -8.08 -1.08
C SER A 118 -10.31 -9.33 -0.28
N LYS A 119 -11.57 -9.42 0.14
CA LYS A 119 -12.03 -10.52 1.00
C LYS A 119 -12.14 -11.83 0.21
N SER A 120 -12.86 -11.80 -0.91
CA SER A 120 -13.25 -12.99 -1.69
C SER A 120 -13.22 -12.76 -3.19
N TYR A 121 -12.61 -11.67 -3.69
CA TYR A 121 -12.76 -11.23 -5.08
C TYR A 121 -12.52 -12.32 -6.14
N VAL A 122 -11.48 -13.14 -5.99
CA VAL A 122 -11.19 -14.23 -6.94
C VAL A 122 -12.31 -15.28 -6.92
N ASP A 123 -12.73 -15.68 -5.72
CA ASP A 123 -13.82 -16.65 -5.52
C ASP A 123 -15.15 -16.08 -6.06
N ASP A 124 -15.42 -14.79 -5.85
CA ASP A 124 -16.63 -14.12 -6.34
C ASP A 124 -16.70 -14.11 -7.87
N VAL A 125 -15.57 -13.83 -8.55
CA VAL A 125 -15.48 -13.87 -10.01
C VAL A 125 -15.66 -15.30 -10.52
N GLN A 126 -14.98 -16.28 -9.91
CA GLN A 126 -15.07 -17.69 -10.30
C GLN A 126 -16.49 -18.28 -10.13
N ASN A 127 -17.21 -17.83 -9.11
CA ASN A 127 -18.60 -18.21 -8.88
C ASN A 127 -19.60 -17.41 -9.74
N GLY A 128 -19.12 -16.50 -10.59
CA GLY A 128 -19.94 -15.72 -11.51
C GLY A 128 -20.79 -14.64 -10.82
N LEU A 129 -20.43 -14.19 -9.62
CA LEU A 129 -21.18 -13.14 -8.90
C LEU A 129 -21.10 -11.78 -9.62
N PHE A 130 -20.01 -11.52 -10.34
CA PHE A 130 -19.86 -10.38 -11.23
C PHE A 130 -18.85 -10.68 -12.35
N GLN A 131 -18.94 -9.93 -13.44
CA GLN A 131 -18.01 -10.05 -14.57
C GLN A 131 -16.90 -9.01 -14.47
N VAL A 132 -15.70 -9.37 -14.93
CA VAL A 132 -14.58 -8.44 -15.09
C VAL A 132 -14.38 -8.13 -16.57
N LYS A 133 -14.42 -6.85 -16.93
CA LYS A 133 -14.20 -6.37 -18.29
C LYS A 133 -12.98 -5.44 -18.40
N GLN A 134 -12.48 -5.31 -19.63
CA GLN A 134 -11.42 -4.36 -19.98
C GLN A 134 -11.87 -2.92 -19.72
N GLU A 135 -10.96 -1.97 -19.97
CA GLU A 135 -11.27 -0.55 -19.77
C GLU A 135 -12.41 -0.04 -20.64
N VAL A 136 -13.14 0.93 -20.11
CA VAL A 136 -14.17 1.66 -20.84
C VAL A 136 -13.51 2.52 -21.92
N ALA A 137 -13.92 2.32 -23.17
CA ALA A 137 -13.48 3.11 -24.31
C ALA A 137 -14.37 4.35 -24.53
N SER A 138 -15.69 4.24 -24.33
CA SER A 138 -16.61 5.37 -24.40
C SER A 138 -17.94 5.11 -23.69
N VAL A 139 -18.64 6.19 -23.35
CA VAL A 139 -20.00 6.16 -22.80
C VAL A 139 -20.88 7.03 -23.68
N ASN A 140 -22.00 6.49 -24.17
CA ASN A 140 -23.01 7.22 -24.94
C ASN A 140 -24.41 6.93 -24.38
N GLY A 141 -24.95 7.88 -23.62
CA GLY A 141 -26.17 7.67 -22.84
C GLY A 141 -25.96 6.55 -21.83
N LYS A 142 -26.76 5.48 -21.94
CA LYS A 142 -26.63 4.27 -21.10
C LYS A 142 -25.66 3.23 -21.65
N ILE A 143 -25.23 3.37 -22.91
CA ILE A 143 -24.40 2.37 -23.58
C ILE A 143 -22.93 2.65 -23.29
N VAL A 144 -22.26 1.70 -22.67
CA VAL A 144 -20.81 1.69 -22.43
C VAL A 144 -20.18 0.80 -23.49
N THR A 145 -19.16 1.31 -24.19
CA THR A 145 -18.32 0.52 -25.10
C THR A 145 -16.99 0.23 -24.42
N PHE A 146 -16.59 -1.04 -24.35
CA PHE A 146 -15.31 -1.46 -23.78
C PHE A 146 -14.20 -1.50 -24.84
N ALA A 147 -12.95 -1.64 -24.40
CA ALA A 147 -11.78 -1.67 -25.29
C ALA A 147 -11.84 -2.79 -26.35
N ASP A 148 -12.43 -3.93 -26.01
CA ASP A 148 -12.69 -5.07 -26.90
C ASP A 148 -13.86 -4.86 -27.88
N LYS A 149 -14.44 -3.65 -27.90
CA LYS A 149 -15.58 -3.22 -28.73
C LYS A 149 -16.93 -3.82 -28.34
N THR A 150 -16.99 -4.63 -27.28
CA THR A 150 -18.27 -5.05 -26.71
C THR A 150 -19.02 -3.85 -26.16
N LYS A 151 -20.35 -3.93 -26.21
CA LYS A 151 -21.26 -2.87 -25.75
C LYS A 151 -22.25 -3.46 -24.78
N GLU A 152 -22.51 -2.72 -23.73
CA GLU A 152 -23.49 -3.09 -22.71
C GLU A 152 -24.14 -1.84 -22.15
N GLU A 153 -25.37 -1.98 -21.67
CA GLU A 153 -26.11 -0.90 -21.08
C GLU A 153 -26.04 -0.94 -19.55
N PHE A 154 -25.84 0.22 -18.94
CA PHE A 154 -25.80 0.36 -17.49
C PHE A 154 -26.73 1.49 -17.02
N ASP A 155 -27.34 1.29 -15.85
CA ASP A 155 -28.17 2.28 -15.20
C ASP A 155 -27.37 3.12 -14.20
N VAL A 156 -26.26 2.58 -13.69
CA VAL A 156 -25.34 3.28 -12.79
C VAL A 156 -23.89 2.98 -13.16
N ILE A 157 -23.07 4.03 -13.16
CA ILE A 157 -21.60 3.93 -13.30
C ILE A 157 -20.98 4.50 -12.02
N ILE A 158 -20.15 3.70 -11.34
CA ILE A 158 -19.42 4.09 -10.15
C ILE A 158 -17.93 4.21 -10.50
N CYS A 159 -17.40 5.43 -10.45
CA CYS A 159 -15.98 5.69 -10.69
C CYS A 159 -15.18 5.60 -9.38
N ALA A 160 -14.56 4.45 -9.14
CA ALA A 160 -13.61 4.23 -8.06
C ALA A 160 -12.16 4.49 -8.52
N THR A 161 -11.94 5.62 -9.21
CA THR A 161 -10.69 5.93 -9.93
C THR A 161 -9.64 6.66 -9.08
N GLY A 162 -9.81 6.64 -7.76
CA GLY A 162 -8.93 7.30 -6.78
C GLY A 162 -9.19 8.80 -6.63
N TYR A 163 -8.24 9.48 -5.98
CA TYR A 163 -8.34 10.89 -5.62
C TYR A 163 -7.16 11.69 -6.17
N GLU A 164 -7.29 13.01 -6.14
CA GLU A 164 -6.22 13.96 -6.45
C GLU A 164 -5.86 14.76 -5.20
N LEU A 165 -4.60 15.22 -5.17
CA LEU A 165 -4.12 16.06 -4.09
C LEU A 165 -4.42 17.52 -4.39
N ASP A 166 -5.10 18.20 -3.47
CA ASP A 166 -5.30 19.65 -3.52
C ASP A 166 -4.52 20.35 -2.41
N MET A 167 -3.69 21.32 -2.81
CA MET A 167 -2.87 22.17 -1.96
C MET A 167 -3.23 23.66 -2.12
N SER A 168 -4.44 23.96 -2.61
CA SER A 168 -4.93 25.31 -2.88
C SER A 168 -4.99 26.22 -1.65
N PHE A 169 -4.97 25.66 -0.44
CA PHE A 169 -4.85 26.42 0.80
C PHE A 169 -3.46 27.04 1.02
N LEU A 170 -2.44 26.62 0.27
CA LEU A 170 -1.10 27.19 0.29
C LEU A 170 -0.90 28.21 -0.84
N PRO A 171 -0.12 29.29 -0.62
CA PRO A 171 0.22 30.23 -1.70
C PRO A 171 0.93 29.54 -2.87
N GLU A 172 0.73 30.05 -4.09
CA GLU A 172 1.35 29.49 -5.31
C GLU A 172 2.87 29.38 -5.21
N SER A 173 3.52 30.36 -4.55
CA SER A 173 4.97 30.35 -4.31
C SER A 173 5.44 29.21 -3.39
N VAL A 174 4.57 28.70 -2.52
CA VAL A 174 4.84 27.52 -1.68
C VAL A 174 4.54 26.27 -2.49
N GLN A 175 3.41 26.23 -3.22
CA GLN A 175 3.05 25.11 -4.08
C GLN A 175 4.18 24.78 -5.07
N ALA A 176 4.78 25.79 -5.71
CA ALA A 176 5.89 25.61 -6.64
C ALA A 176 7.14 24.93 -6.04
N LYS A 177 7.30 24.95 -4.70
CA LYS A 177 8.43 24.34 -3.98
C LYS A 177 8.15 22.93 -3.46
N ILE A 178 6.88 22.55 -3.35
CA ILE A 178 6.47 21.30 -2.70
C ILE A 178 5.86 20.29 -3.66
N GLN A 179 5.52 20.69 -4.90
CA GLN A 179 4.87 19.80 -5.85
C GLN A 179 5.22 20.12 -7.30
N VAL A 180 5.19 19.07 -8.12
CA VAL A 180 5.27 19.14 -9.58
C VAL A 180 4.05 18.47 -10.21
N SER A 181 3.78 18.78 -11.48
CA SER A 181 2.76 18.05 -12.25
C SER A 181 3.39 16.83 -12.91
N HIS A 182 2.73 15.69 -12.76
CA HIS A 182 3.08 14.48 -13.47
C HIS A 182 2.92 14.71 -14.99
N PRO A 183 3.92 14.39 -15.83
CA PRO A 183 3.94 14.80 -17.24
C PRO A 183 2.81 14.16 -18.06
N VAL A 184 2.43 12.92 -17.73
CA VAL A 184 1.34 12.19 -18.43
C VAL A 184 -0.03 12.45 -17.81
N SER A 185 -0.19 12.18 -16.51
CA SER A 185 -1.50 12.26 -15.85
C SER A 185 -1.94 13.66 -15.43
N GLY A 186 -1.03 14.65 -15.41
CA GLY A 186 -1.29 16.01 -14.91
C GLY A 186 -1.39 16.14 -13.39
N LYS A 187 -1.51 15.01 -12.66
CA LYS A 187 -1.66 14.96 -11.21
C LYS A 187 -0.52 15.66 -10.48
N LYS A 188 -0.83 16.32 -9.36
CA LYS A 188 0.17 16.93 -8.49
C LYS A 188 0.87 15.85 -7.67
N VAL A 189 2.20 15.91 -7.67
CA VAL A 189 3.10 15.00 -6.96
C VAL A 189 3.94 15.81 -6.00
N LEU A 190 3.95 15.41 -4.73
CA LEU A 190 4.75 16.08 -3.70
C LEU A 190 6.26 15.79 -3.86
N THR A 191 7.08 16.83 -3.76
CA THR A 191 8.54 16.82 -3.90
C THR A 191 9.18 17.02 -2.52
N LEU A 192 9.14 15.98 -1.69
CA LEU A 192 9.47 16.08 -0.27
C LEU A 192 10.54 15.07 0.13
N TYR A 193 11.49 15.50 0.96
CA TYR A 193 12.45 14.59 1.59
C TYR A 193 11.71 13.63 2.53
N LYS A 194 11.84 12.32 2.27
CA LYS A 194 11.13 11.24 2.98
C LYS A 194 9.62 11.47 3.10
N ASN A 195 9.00 12.07 2.08
CA ASN A 195 7.58 12.46 2.08
C ASN A 195 7.17 13.33 3.30
N THR A 196 8.12 14.07 3.90
CA THR A 196 7.92 14.76 5.18
C THR A 196 8.44 16.21 5.15
N LEU A 197 9.72 16.42 4.84
CA LEU A 197 10.36 17.74 4.96
C LEU A 197 10.46 18.45 3.61
N VAL A 198 10.26 19.77 3.62
CA VAL A 198 10.44 20.64 2.45
C VAL A 198 11.89 21.16 2.39
N PRO A 199 12.65 20.96 1.31
CA PRO A 199 14.06 21.38 1.26
C PRO A 199 14.29 22.86 1.56
N GLU A 200 13.48 23.73 0.97
CA GLU A 200 13.64 25.20 1.05
C GLU A 200 12.90 25.86 2.23
N LEU A 201 12.06 25.12 2.96
CA LEU A 201 11.22 25.66 4.04
C LEU A 201 11.41 24.82 5.29
N ASP A 202 12.09 25.37 6.30
CA ASP A 202 12.32 24.69 7.58
C ASP A 202 11.12 24.81 8.55
N THR A 203 10.24 25.78 8.34
CA THR A 203 8.99 25.99 9.09
C THR A 203 7.79 25.20 8.55
N LEU A 204 7.96 24.41 7.47
CA LEU A 204 6.89 23.61 6.86
C LEU A 204 7.29 22.14 6.76
N ALA A 205 6.38 21.27 7.20
CA ALA A 205 6.50 19.83 7.06
C ALA A 205 5.13 19.19 6.84
N PHE A 206 5.14 18.01 6.24
CA PHE A 206 3.95 17.21 5.92
C PHE A 206 3.91 15.98 6.81
N CYS A 207 2.77 15.73 7.43
CA CYS A 207 2.53 14.57 8.28
C CYS A 207 1.27 13.85 7.79
N GLY A 208 1.39 12.57 7.48
CA GLY A 208 0.29 11.73 7.01
C GLY A 208 -0.12 11.97 5.55
N VAL A 209 0.55 12.87 4.82
CA VAL A 209 0.26 13.15 3.40
C VAL A 209 1.15 12.26 2.52
N VAL A 210 0.89 10.95 2.56
CA VAL A 210 1.66 9.95 1.83
C VAL A 210 0.70 8.93 1.22
N ASN A 211 0.81 8.68 -0.07
CA ASN A 211 0.17 7.52 -0.68
C ASN A 211 0.98 6.27 -0.32
N SER A 212 0.58 5.53 0.71
CA SER A 212 1.37 4.42 1.26
C SER A 212 0.62 3.09 1.24
N VAL A 213 1.35 2.01 1.02
CA VAL A 213 0.93 0.63 1.28
C VAL A 213 1.43 0.22 2.66
N GLY A 214 0.54 -0.37 3.45
CA GLY A 214 0.81 -0.84 4.81
C GLY A 214 0.21 0.04 5.90
N PRO A 215 0.58 -0.18 7.17
CA PRO A 215 -0.04 0.48 8.31
C PRO A 215 0.17 2.01 8.30
N TYR A 216 -0.91 2.76 8.10
CA TYR A 216 -0.89 4.23 8.01
C TYR A 216 -0.58 4.91 9.36
N PHE A 217 -1.23 4.49 10.44
CA PHE A 217 -1.07 5.17 11.74
C PHE A 217 0.37 5.16 12.27
N PRO A 218 1.11 4.04 12.22
CA PRO A 218 2.52 4.05 12.60
C PRO A 218 3.37 4.97 11.72
N LEU A 219 3.04 5.10 10.43
CA LEU A 219 3.70 6.05 9.52
C LEU A 219 3.46 7.50 9.95
N ALA A 220 2.20 7.89 10.16
CA ALA A 220 1.88 9.25 10.57
C ALA A 220 2.49 9.57 11.95
N GLU A 221 2.49 8.61 12.87
CA GLU A 221 3.15 8.74 14.17
C GLU A 221 4.66 8.98 14.01
N MET A 222 5.35 8.19 13.19
CA MET A 222 6.78 8.34 12.95
C MET A 222 7.13 9.69 12.29
N GLN A 223 6.31 10.15 11.34
CA GLN A 223 6.48 11.49 10.76
C GLN A 223 6.32 12.58 11.82
N ALA A 224 5.29 12.53 12.66
CA ALA A 224 5.08 13.51 13.73
C ALA A 224 6.24 13.54 14.74
N ARG A 225 6.74 12.37 15.13
CA ARG A 225 7.92 12.24 16.02
C ARG A 225 9.17 12.84 15.38
N TYR A 226 9.41 12.54 14.11
CA TYR A 226 10.56 13.08 13.38
C TYR A 226 10.50 14.61 13.23
N ILE A 227 9.34 15.15 12.83
CA ILE A 227 9.12 16.60 12.71
C ILE A 227 9.36 17.29 14.05
N SER A 228 8.74 16.78 15.12
CA SER A 228 8.85 17.38 16.46
C SER A 228 10.28 17.31 17.00
N ALA A 229 11.02 16.21 16.79
CA ALA A 229 12.42 16.09 17.20
C ALA A 229 13.33 17.10 16.48
N ILE A 230 13.10 17.36 15.19
CA ILE A 230 13.83 18.37 14.43
C ILE A 230 13.49 19.78 14.92
N TRP A 231 12.20 20.11 15.02
CA TRP A 231 11.76 21.46 15.40
C TRP A 231 12.09 21.81 16.85
N SER A 232 12.20 20.82 17.74
CA SER A 232 12.69 21.00 19.11
C SER A 232 14.22 20.91 19.23
N ALA A 233 14.94 20.84 18.10
CA ALA A 233 16.41 20.73 18.03
C ALA A 233 17.01 19.53 18.79
N LYS A 234 16.21 18.49 19.06
CA LYS A 234 16.69 17.25 19.70
C LYS A 234 17.48 16.38 18.73
N ILE A 235 17.20 16.50 17.43
CA ILE A 235 18.05 15.99 16.35
C ILE A 235 18.31 17.11 15.35
N PRO A 236 19.47 17.12 14.66
CA PRO A 236 19.74 18.12 13.64
C PRO A 236 18.82 17.93 12.45
N ARG A 237 18.37 19.04 11.87
CA ARG A 237 17.75 19.02 10.54
C ARG A 237 18.80 18.57 9.51
N PRO A 238 18.46 17.68 8.55
CA PRO A 238 19.37 17.36 7.45
C PRO A 238 19.78 18.62 6.67
N SER A 239 20.96 18.59 6.05
CA SER A 239 21.44 19.72 5.24
C SER A 239 20.51 19.97 4.05
N VAL A 240 20.44 21.21 3.56
CA VAL A 240 19.63 21.57 2.39
C VAL A 240 19.96 20.68 1.19
N SER A 241 21.25 20.39 0.97
CA SER A 241 21.66 19.47 -0.10
C SER A 241 21.10 18.06 0.08
N ALA A 242 21.10 17.52 1.30
CA ALA A 242 20.53 16.19 1.55
C ALA A 242 19.01 16.17 1.38
N LEU A 243 18.33 17.23 1.82
CA LEU A 243 16.90 17.41 1.63
C LEU A 243 16.55 17.47 0.15
N GLN A 244 17.28 18.28 -0.63
CA GLN A 244 17.06 18.43 -2.07
C GLN A 244 17.27 17.10 -2.80
N SER A 245 18.40 16.41 -2.58
CA SER A 245 18.66 15.12 -3.22
C SER A 245 17.59 14.07 -2.90
N GLY A 246 17.10 14.02 -1.65
CA GLY A 246 16.02 13.09 -1.30
C GLY A 246 14.66 13.48 -1.87
N ALA A 247 14.35 14.78 -1.99
CA ALA A 247 13.14 15.26 -2.64
C ALA A 247 13.17 14.98 -4.15
N ASP A 248 14.33 15.18 -4.79
CA ASP A 248 14.54 14.88 -6.22
C ASP A 248 14.37 13.37 -6.48
N ALA A 249 14.98 12.51 -5.65
CA ALA A 249 14.82 11.06 -5.77
C ALA A 249 13.36 10.60 -5.57
N ALA A 250 12.65 11.19 -4.61
CA ALA A 250 11.22 10.91 -4.42
C ALA A 250 10.40 11.37 -5.64
N THR A 251 10.74 12.51 -6.22
CA THR A 251 10.09 13.06 -7.41
C THR A 251 10.33 12.17 -8.62
N GLU A 252 11.59 11.82 -8.90
CA GLU A 252 11.97 10.92 -10.00
C GLU A 252 11.22 9.60 -9.92
N LYS A 253 11.19 8.97 -8.74
CA LYS A 253 10.41 7.76 -8.49
C LYS A 253 8.94 7.96 -8.86
N ARG A 254 8.29 9.03 -8.39
CA ARG A 254 6.85 9.27 -8.61
C ARG A 254 6.48 9.63 -10.05
N LEU A 255 7.43 10.20 -10.80
CA LEU A 255 7.25 10.52 -12.22
C LEU A 255 7.56 9.34 -13.15
N ASP A 256 8.16 8.26 -12.63
CA ASP A 256 8.43 7.05 -13.39
C ASP A 256 7.19 6.13 -13.47
N ASP A 257 6.52 6.17 -14.63
CA ASP A 257 5.38 5.32 -14.99
C ASP A 257 5.75 3.87 -15.38
N SER A 258 7.03 3.51 -15.36
CA SER A 258 7.47 2.15 -15.68
C SER A 258 6.88 1.09 -14.74
N SER A 259 6.51 1.50 -13.51
CA SER A 259 5.96 0.65 -12.46
C SER A 259 4.82 1.35 -11.73
N VAL A 260 3.66 0.70 -11.58
CA VAL A 260 2.54 1.23 -10.77
C VAL A 260 2.88 1.29 -9.29
N LEU A 261 3.85 0.50 -8.82
CA LEU A 261 4.30 0.51 -7.43
C LEU A 261 5.02 1.82 -7.08
N ASN A 262 5.54 2.53 -8.10
CA ASN A 262 6.18 3.82 -7.92
C ASN A 262 5.21 4.92 -7.49
N GLN A 263 3.90 4.68 -7.52
CA GLN A 263 2.87 5.59 -7.03
C GLN A 263 2.62 5.47 -5.52
N PHE A 264 3.21 4.47 -4.86
CA PHE A 264 3.07 4.22 -3.43
C PHE A 264 4.42 4.27 -2.70
N GLU A 265 4.42 4.65 -1.42
CA GLU A 265 5.50 4.27 -0.50
C GLU A 265 5.13 3.01 0.26
N VAL A 266 6.14 2.30 0.76
CA VAL A 266 5.93 1.22 1.72
C VAL A 266 6.08 1.80 3.13
N ALA A 267 5.04 1.68 3.96
CA ALA A 267 5.01 2.33 5.27
C ALA A 267 6.21 1.94 6.16
N THR A 268 6.56 0.66 6.17
CA THR A 268 7.71 0.13 6.93
C THR A 268 9.05 0.68 6.43
N VAL A 269 9.19 0.97 5.13
CA VAL A 269 10.40 1.57 4.56
C VAL A 269 10.58 3.00 5.07
N ILE A 270 9.51 3.82 5.04
CA ILE A 270 9.56 5.17 5.61
C ILE A 270 9.87 5.11 7.10
N ASN A 271 9.18 4.25 7.85
CA ASN A 271 9.36 4.16 9.29
C ASN A 271 10.77 3.72 9.67
N GLU A 272 11.38 2.81 8.91
CA GLU A 272 12.79 2.46 9.08
C GLU A 272 13.71 3.67 8.83
N TYR A 273 13.51 4.41 7.73
CA TYR A 273 14.33 5.59 7.42
C TYR A 273 14.21 6.71 8.44
N LEU A 274 13.01 6.96 8.96
CA LEU A 274 12.80 7.94 10.04
C LEU A 274 13.34 7.40 11.36
N GLY A 275 13.15 6.10 11.60
CA GLY A 275 13.55 5.44 12.82
C GLY A 275 15.06 5.33 13.00
N ASP A 276 15.81 5.14 11.91
CA ASP A 276 17.28 5.14 11.90
C ASP A 276 17.83 6.52 12.33
N GLU A 277 17.22 7.62 11.88
CA GLU A 277 17.64 8.98 12.28
C GLU A 277 17.17 9.40 13.67
N LEU A 278 16.00 8.91 14.10
CA LEU A 278 15.53 9.06 15.47
C LEU A 278 16.28 8.14 16.45
N GLY A 279 17.03 7.15 15.97
CA GLY A 279 17.68 6.14 16.80
C GLY A 279 16.67 5.24 17.52
N VAL A 280 15.51 4.96 16.92
CA VAL A 280 14.43 4.15 17.53
C VAL A 280 14.26 2.78 16.89
N THR A 281 14.99 2.49 15.82
CA THR A 281 15.10 1.15 15.23
C THR A 281 16.10 0.30 16.03
N PRO A 282 15.88 -1.02 16.19
CA PRO A 282 16.93 -1.92 16.65
C PRO A 282 18.15 -1.80 15.74
N SER A 283 19.34 -1.90 16.32
CA SER A 283 20.57 -1.79 15.54
C SER A 283 20.67 -2.90 14.48
N TYR A 284 21.40 -2.62 13.40
CA TYR A 284 21.72 -3.63 12.38
C TYR A 284 22.41 -4.85 13.02
N ALA A 285 23.28 -4.64 14.02
CA ALA A 285 23.92 -5.73 14.77
C ALA A 285 22.90 -6.59 15.53
N ALA A 286 21.93 -5.98 16.22
CA ALA A 286 20.86 -6.72 16.89
C ALA A 286 20.03 -7.54 15.90
N ALA A 287 19.75 -6.99 14.71
CA ALA A 287 19.07 -7.70 13.65
C ALA A 287 19.85 -8.91 13.10
N MET A 288 21.18 -8.85 13.10
CA MET A 288 22.00 -10.00 12.72
C MET A 288 22.16 -11.03 13.84
N TRP A 289 22.10 -10.59 15.11
CA TRP A 289 22.24 -11.48 16.27
C TRP A 289 20.94 -12.22 16.62
N GLU A 290 19.79 -11.55 16.46
CA GLU A 290 18.46 -12.13 16.64
C GLU A 290 17.59 -11.98 15.36
N PRO A 291 17.99 -12.61 14.23
CA PRO A 291 17.37 -12.36 12.93
C PRO A 291 15.91 -12.79 12.86
N LYS A 292 15.50 -13.85 13.56
CA LYS A 292 14.10 -14.27 13.62
C LYS A 292 13.18 -13.17 14.17
N LYS A 293 13.70 -12.37 15.11
CA LYS A 293 12.93 -11.36 15.83
C LYS A 293 12.97 -10.00 15.16
N TYR A 294 14.17 -9.54 14.80
CA TYR A 294 14.37 -8.16 14.34
C TYR A 294 14.55 -8.04 12.82
N LEU A 295 14.74 -9.14 12.09
CA LEU A 295 14.93 -9.11 10.63
C LEU A 295 13.78 -9.79 9.87
N LEU A 296 13.42 -11.00 10.27
CA LEU A 296 12.42 -11.85 9.60
C LEU A 296 11.03 -11.75 10.23
N GLY A 297 10.93 -11.21 11.45
CA GLY A 297 9.67 -11.02 12.15
C GLY A 297 8.85 -9.83 11.62
N PRO A 298 7.52 -9.82 11.86
CA PRO A 298 6.67 -8.68 11.55
C PRO A 298 7.11 -7.41 12.27
N VAL A 299 7.05 -6.27 11.57
CA VAL A 299 7.39 -4.96 12.14
C VAL A 299 6.13 -4.31 12.72
N TYR A 300 5.89 -4.53 14.01
CA TYR A 300 4.80 -3.90 14.75
C TYR A 300 5.14 -2.46 15.17
N SER A 301 4.14 -1.61 15.40
CA SER A 301 4.38 -0.20 15.79
C SER A 301 5.21 -0.03 17.08
N CYS A 302 5.03 -0.92 18.06
CA CYS A 302 5.82 -0.92 19.30
C CYS A 302 7.32 -1.10 19.07
N PHE A 303 7.72 -1.66 17.92
CA PHE A 303 9.12 -1.78 17.48
C PHE A 303 9.85 -0.44 17.50
N TYR A 304 9.17 0.65 17.12
CA TYR A 304 9.77 1.99 17.05
C TYR A 304 9.76 2.73 18.40
N ARG A 305 9.41 2.05 19.50
CA ARG A 305 9.37 2.63 20.85
C ARG A 305 10.19 1.86 21.87
N ILE A 306 10.93 0.83 21.46
CA ILE A 306 11.70 -0.01 22.40
C ILE A 306 12.94 0.67 22.99
N ASN A 307 13.39 1.79 22.41
CA ASN A 307 14.54 2.56 22.88
C ASN A 307 14.09 3.79 23.71
N GLY A 308 14.18 3.69 25.04
CA GLY A 308 13.85 4.78 25.96
C GLY A 308 14.86 5.93 25.96
N LYS A 309 16.04 5.75 25.35
CA LYS A 309 17.08 6.79 25.24
C LYS A 309 16.97 7.62 23.96
N ALA A 310 15.98 7.36 23.12
CA ALA A 310 15.73 8.14 21.92
C ALA A 310 15.41 9.61 22.24
N PRO A 311 15.52 10.55 21.27
CA PRO A 311 15.23 11.97 21.46
C PRO A 311 13.88 12.28 22.12
N ASP A 312 12.85 11.50 21.80
CA ASP A 312 11.50 11.57 22.37
C ASP A 312 11.16 10.34 23.25
N GLY A 313 12.18 9.63 23.71
CA GLY A 313 12.07 8.39 24.47
C GLY A 313 11.58 8.60 25.90
N ASP A 314 10.86 7.60 26.38
CA ASP A 314 10.46 7.42 27.77
C ASP A 314 10.72 5.95 28.12
N GLU A 315 11.48 5.69 29.18
CA GLU A 315 11.90 4.32 29.53
C GLU A 315 10.72 3.45 30.02
N ALA A 316 9.71 4.03 30.67
CA ALA A 316 8.52 3.29 31.08
C ALA A 316 7.68 2.87 29.86
N VAL A 317 7.56 3.77 28.87
CA VAL A 317 6.94 3.43 27.57
C VAL A 317 7.77 2.38 26.85
N ALA A 318 9.09 2.51 26.83
CA ALA A 318 9.96 1.57 26.15
C ALA A 318 9.89 0.16 26.72
N GLU A 319 9.84 0.04 28.05
CA GLU A 319 9.67 -1.24 28.71
C GLU A 319 8.31 -1.89 28.38
N MET A 320 7.24 -1.09 28.35
CA MET A 320 5.92 -1.58 27.92
C MET A 320 5.95 -2.07 26.46
N CYS A 321 6.58 -1.31 25.57
CA CYS A 321 6.70 -1.66 24.16
C CYS A 321 7.58 -2.90 23.93
N ARG A 322 8.67 -3.08 24.69
CA ARG A 322 9.47 -4.31 24.67
C ARG A 322 8.63 -5.51 25.05
N LYS A 323 7.93 -5.48 26.19
CA LYS A 323 7.03 -6.57 26.62
C LYS A 323 5.96 -6.89 25.59
N ARG A 324 5.35 -5.85 25.00
CA ARG A 324 4.34 -6.02 23.95
C ARG A 324 4.93 -6.67 22.69
N PHE A 325 6.11 -6.23 22.28
CA PHE A 325 6.80 -6.76 21.11
C PHE A 325 7.17 -8.24 21.30
N GLU A 326 7.74 -8.62 22.45
CA GLU A 326 8.03 -10.03 22.77
C GLU A 326 6.76 -10.90 22.67
N LYS A 327 5.65 -10.43 23.24
CA LYS A 327 4.38 -11.16 23.21
C LYS A 327 3.88 -11.37 21.77
N LEU A 328 3.99 -10.35 20.93
CA LEU A 328 3.52 -10.40 19.54
C LEU A 328 4.37 -11.34 18.68
N ILE A 329 5.70 -11.29 18.82
CA ILE A 329 6.62 -12.18 18.11
C ILE A 329 6.46 -13.63 18.57
N ALA A 330 6.20 -13.86 19.86
CA ALA A 330 5.91 -15.20 20.36
C ALA A 330 4.61 -15.77 19.76
N SER A 331 3.54 -14.96 19.69
CA SER A 331 2.26 -15.40 19.11
C SER A 331 2.33 -15.64 17.60
N SER A 332 3.09 -14.82 16.85
CA SER A 332 3.26 -15.05 15.40
C SER A 332 4.08 -16.31 15.11
N SER A 333 4.93 -16.74 16.04
CA SER A 333 5.74 -17.96 15.92
C SER A 333 4.97 -19.23 16.31
N GLN A 334 3.83 -19.11 16.99
CA GLN A 334 3.00 -20.26 17.41
C GLN A 334 2.13 -20.82 16.28
N GLY A 335 1.67 -19.98 15.34
CA GLY A 335 0.99 -20.45 14.12
C GLY A 335 1.86 -21.39 13.26
N LEU A 336 3.18 -21.20 13.29
CA LEU A 336 4.15 -22.06 12.60
C LEU A 336 4.41 -23.41 13.30
N LYS A 337 4.13 -23.53 14.61
CA LYS A 337 4.39 -24.76 15.39
C LYS A 337 3.23 -25.75 15.40
N ASP A 338 2.01 -25.27 15.19
CA ASP A 338 0.84 -26.13 15.13
C ASP A 338 0.79 -26.93 13.80
N GLU A 339 1.50 -26.48 12.75
CA GLU A 339 1.68 -27.23 11.48
C GLU A 339 2.60 -28.47 11.62
N GLU A 340 3.64 -28.41 12.46
CA GLU A 340 4.53 -29.56 12.72
C GLU A 340 3.86 -30.68 13.54
N LYS A 341 2.76 -30.39 14.22
CA LYS A 341 2.03 -31.39 15.03
C LYS A 341 0.88 -32.08 14.29
N VAL A 342 0.41 -31.52 13.17
CA VAL A 342 -0.68 -32.11 12.37
C VAL A 342 -0.13 -33.04 11.27
N THR A 343 1.19 -33.07 11.07
CA THR A 343 1.89 -33.94 10.09
C THR A 343 2.70 -35.07 10.73
N GLY A 344 2.48 -35.37 12.01
CA GLY A 344 3.13 -36.46 12.76
C GLY A 344 2.30 -37.73 12.89
#